data_AF-A0A9P5MRS0-F1
#
_entry.id   AF-A0A9P5MRS0-F1
#
_cell.length_a   1.000
_cell.length_b   1.000
_cell.length_c   1.000
_cell.angle_alpha   90.00
_cell.angle_beta   90.00
_cell.angle_gamma   90.00
#
_symmetry.space_group_name_H-M   'P 1'
#
loop_
_entity.id
_entity.type
_entity.pdbx_description
1 polymer ?
#
loop_
_entity_poly.entity_id
_entity_poly.type
_entity_poly.pdbx_seq_one_letter_code
_entity_poly.pdbx_strand_id
1 'polypeptide(L)'
;MPVVSNTSFSILKTLHEKVENLPRSVPEAKRTSPLAGYCCDPMELTKDISLDVDVWETWDQKLNVLISHSIPDICPFIGRGKYGLIGLVLFLEHLVRDRKVDEGLLNGKVGRIIEAIDSVCKQQDVGDVSKDPPPVQKPPDNVLSEPALKIQIPVGKASKGGRGSWKPPDIISPK
;
A
#
# COMPACT_ATOMS: atom_id res chain seq x y z
N MET A 1 -9.46 -2.98 -41.48
CA MET A 1 -8.40 -2.16 -40.83
C MET A 1 -8.95 -1.68 -39.49
N PRO A 2 -8.64 -2.34 -38.35
CA PRO A 2 -9.04 -1.80 -37.06
C PRO A 2 -8.07 -0.67 -36.66
N VAL A 3 -8.64 0.49 -36.33
CA VAL A 3 -7.92 1.61 -35.72
C VAL A 3 -7.57 1.18 -34.30
N VAL A 4 -6.34 0.71 -34.12
CA VAL A 4 -5.74 0.54 -32.78
C VAL A 4 -5.61 1.94 -32.20
N SER A 5 -6.51 2.26 -31.27
CA SER A 5 -6.41 3.43 -30.41
C SER A 5 -5.10 3.34 -29.63
N ASN A 6 -4.06 3.94 -30.18
CA ASN A 6 -2.75 4.09 -29.59
C ASN A 6 -2.87 5.23 -28.56
N THR A 7 -3.71 5.05 -27.54
CA THR A 7 -3.83 6.01 -26.45
C THR A 7 -2.57 5.90 -25.62
N SER A 8 -1.73 6.92 -25.77
CA SER A 8 -0.37 7.02 -25.27
C SER A 8 -0.32 7.07 -23.74
N PHE A 9 -0.44 5.92 -23.06
CA PHE A 9 -0.23 5.79 -21.61
C PHE A 9 1.26 5.97 -21.27
N SER A 10 1.83 7.14 -21.55
CA SER A 10 3.27 7.33 -21.57
C SER A 10 3.86 7.21 -20.16
N ILE A 11 3.13 7.66 -19.13
CA ILE A 11 3.59 7.57 -17.75
C ILE A 11 3.40 6.16 -17.18
N LEU A 12 2.28 5.50 -17.47
CA LEU A 12 2.04 4.13 -17.03
C LEU A 12 2.96 3.13 -17.73
N LYS A 13 3.26 3.35 -19.02
CA LYS A 13 4.25 2.56 -19.76
C LYS A 13 5.65 2.73 -19.15
N THR A 14 6.02 3.97 -18.79
CA THR A 14 7.28 4.24 -18.10
C THR A 14 7.33 3.53 -16.73
N LEU A 15 6.24 3.57 -15.97
CA LEU A 15 6.14 2.87 -14.70
C LEU A 15 6.23 1.34 -14.90
N HIS A 16 5.51 0.77 -15.86
CA HIS A 16 5.55 -0.65 -16.18
C HIS A 16 6.97 -1.10 -16.51
N GLU A 17 7.64 -0.39 -17.42
CA GLU A 17 9.01 -0.68 -17.80
C GLU A 17 9.97 -0.60 -16.61
N LYS A 18 9.83 0.43 -15.75
CA LYS A 18 10.64 0.56 -14.52
C LYS A 18 10.41 -0.60 -13.56
N VAL A 19 9.16 -1.05 -13.39
CA VAL A 19 8.81 -2.15 -12.50
C VAL A 19 9.30 -3.50 -13.03
N GLU A 20 9.21 -3.74 -14.34
CA GLU A 20 9.74 -4.95 -14.98
C GLU A 20 11.27 -5.03 -14.90
N ASN A 21 11.94 -3.88 -15.05
CA ASN A 21 13.40 -3.76 -14.98
C ASN A 21 13.93 -3.55 -13.55
N LEU A 22 13.11 -3.78 -12.51
CA LEU A 22 13.57 -3.70 -11.13
C LEU A 22 14.74 -4.68 -10.87
N PRO A 23 15.82 -4.22 -10.22
CA PRO A 23 16.98 -5.07 -9.97
C PRO A 23 16.62 -6.24 -9.05
N ARG A 24 17.38 -7.35 -9.19
CA ARG A 24 17.15 -8.56 -8.38
C ARG A 24 17.35 -8.35 -6.88
N SER A 25 18.05 -7.28 -6.52
CA SER A 25 18.29 -6.83 -5.16
C SER A 25 17.03 -6.28 -4.46
N VAL A 26 15.99 -5.88 -5.20
CA VAL A 26 14.69 -5.50 -4.62
C VAL A 26 13.91 -6.76 -4.24
N PRO A 27 13.44 -6.88 -2.98
CA PRO A 27 12.73 -8.07 -2.53
C PRO A 27 11.41 -8.26 -3.28
N GLU A 28 11.02 -9.51 -3.44
CA GLU A 28 9.68 -9.84 -3.94
C GLU A 28 8.64 -9.50 -2.87
N ALA A 29 7.57 -8.81 -3.29
CA ALA A 29 6.48 -8.44 -2.42
C ALA A 29 5.73 -9.70 -1.94
N LYS A 30 5.44 -9.73 -0.65
CA LYS A 30 4.69 -10.82 -0.04
C LYS A 30 3.18 -10.58 -0.15
N ARG A 31 2.40 -11.64 0.00
CA ARG A 31 0.92 -11.58 0.13
C ARG A 31 0.43 -10.73 1.31
N THR A 32 1.30 -10.44 2.27
CA THR A 32 1.01 -9.57 3.42
C THR A 32 1.34 -8.10 3.13
N SER A 33 1.86 -7.77 1.94
CA SER A 33 2.15 -6.41 1.55
C SER A 33 0.85 -5.62 1.40
N PRO A 34 0.82 -4.31 1.74
CA PRO A 34 -0.33 -3.45 1.46
C PRO A 34 -0.72 -3.43 -0.03
N LEU A 35 0.25 -3.68 -0.92
CA LEU A 35 0.02 -3.81 -2.36
C LEU A 35 -0.63 -5.14 -2.78
N ALA A 36 -0.65 -6.15 -1.90
CA ALA A 36 -1.18 -7.46 -2.26
C ALA A 36 -2.69 -7.43 -2.58
N GLY A 37 -3.42 -6.45 -2.03
CA GLY A 37 -4.83 -6.21 -2.36
C GLY A 37 -5.06 -5.84 -3.83
N TYR A 38 -4.03 -5.33 -4.52
CA TYR A 38 -4.07 -4.95 -5.93
C TYR A 38 -3.64 -6.09 -6.87
N CYS A 39 -3.27 -7.26 -6.34
CA CYS A 39 -2.94 -8.44 -7.16
C CYS A 39 -4.20 -9.12 -7.73
N CYS A 40 -5.38 -8.78 -7.21
CA CYS A 40 -6.64 -9.30 -7.72
C CYS A 40 -6.96 -8.73 -9.10
N ASP A 41 -7.87 -9.40 -9.80
CA ASP A 41 -8.35 -8.91 -11.09
C ASP A 41 -8.94 -7.49 -10.94
N PRO A 42 -8.52 -6.52 -11.75
CA PRO A 42 -8.94 -5.14 -11.57
C PRO A 42 -10.42 -4.91 -11.93
N MET A 43 -11.03 -5.81 -12.72
CA MET A 43 -12.47 -5.79 -12.93
C MET A 43 -13.20 -6.15 -11.63
N GLU A 44 -12.72 -7.15 -10.89
CA GLU A 44 -13.30 -7.54 -9.60
C GLU A 44 -13.21 -6.44 -8.55
N LEU A 45 -12.15 -5.61 -8.60
CA LEU A 45 -11.96 -4.48 -7.68
C LEU A 45 -12.91 -3.30 -7.96
N THR A 46 -13.44 -3.22 -9.18
CA THR A 46 -14.31 -2.11 -9.59
C THR A 46 -15.75 -2.53 -9.85
N LYS A 47 -16.09 -3.83 -9.80
CA LYS A 47 -17.42 -4.36 -10.15
C LYS A 47 -18.55 -3.78 -9.31
N ASP A 48 -18.28 -3.42 -8.06
CA ASP A 48 -19.29 -2.93 -7.12
C ASP A 48 -19.66 -1.45 -7.36
N ILE A 49 -18.97 -0.77 -8.28
CA ILE A 49 -19.17 0.64 -8.58
C ILE A 49 -19.65 0.81 -10.02
N SER A 50 -20.88 1.29 -10.18
CA SER A 50 -21.54 1.40 -11.48
C SER A 50 -21.12 2.64 -12.27
N LEU A 51 -20.78 3.75 -11.60
CA LEU A 51 -20.39 5.00 -12.24
C LEU A 51 -18.87 5.17 -12.23
N ASP A 52 -18.31 5.46 -13.40
CA ASP A 52 -16.85 5.61 -13.57
C ASP A 52 -16.26 6.77 -12.73
N VAL A 53 -17.04 7.83 -12.50
CA VAL A 53 -16.62 8.96 -11.66
C VAL A 53 -16.45 8.54 -10.20
N ASP A 54 -17.36 7.72 -9.69
CA ASP A 54 -17.33 7.21 -8.31
C ASP A 54 -16.19 6.19 -8.13
N VAL A 55 -15.82 5.47 -9.21
CA VAL A 55 -14.66 4.57 -9.21
C VAL A 55 -13.41 5.39 -8.91
N TRP A 56 -13.18 6.46 -9.67
CA TRP A 56 -12.01 7.30 -9.45
C TRP A 56 -12.00 7.92 -8.05
N GLU A 57 -13.09 8.53 -7.59
CA GLU A 57 -13.11 9.15 -6.25
C GLU A 57 -12.82 8.15 -5.12
N THR A 58 -13.42 6.95 -5.20
CA THR A 58 -13.19 5.88 -4.23
C THR A 58 -11.73 5.43 -4.22
N TRP A 59 -11.13 5.27 -5.41
CA TRP A 59 -9.78 4.77 -5.53
C TRP A 59 -8.72 5.85 -5.33
N ASP A 60 -9.01 7.11 -5.65
CA ASP A 60 -8.13 8.25 -5.38
C ASP A 60 -7.85 8.37 -3.87
N GLN A 61 -8.89 8.25 -3.05
CA GLN A 61 -8.76 8.24 -1.59
C GLN A 61 -7.86 7.10 -1.11
N LYS A 62 -8.09 5.87 -1.60
CA LYS A 62 -7.25 4.71 -1.27
C LYS A 62 -5.81 4.89 -1.72
N LEU A 63 -5.60 5.42 -2.93
CA LEU A 63 -4.28 5.70 -3.49
C LEU A 63 -3.58 6.84 -2.74
N ASN A 64 -4.28 7.83 -2.21
CA ASN A 64 -3.68 8.88 -1.37
C ASN A 64 -3.20 8.34 -0.02
N VAL A 65 -3.91 7.37 0.56
CA VAL A 65 -3.49 6.69 1.80
C VAL A 65 -2.27 5.80 1.55
N LEU A 66 -2.23 5.13 0.40
CA LEU A 66 -1.16 4.21 0.03
C LEU A 66 0.09 4.94 -0.49
N ILE A 67 -0.12 5.92 -1.36
CA ILE A 67 0.91 6.76 -1.98
C ILE A 67 0.89 8.08 -1.23
N SER A 68 1.50 8.05 -0.05
CA SER A 68 1.74 9.23 0.77
C SER A 68 2.43 10.34 -0.04
N HIS A 69 2.38 11.56 0.48
CA HIS A 69 3.05 12.69 -0.15
C HIS A 69 4.59 12.61 -0.11
N SER A 70 5.15 11.66 0.64
CA SER A 70 6.59 11.52 0.81
C SER A 70 7.13 10.25 0.11
N ILE A 71 8.25 10.40 -0.59
CA ILE A 71 9.02 9.32 -1.19
C ILE A 71 9.47 8.24 -0.18
N PRO A 72 10.04 8.57 1.00
CA PRO A 72 10.49 7.54 1.94
C PRO A 72 9.36 6.67 2.51
N ASP A 73 8.13 7.18 2.57
CA ASP A 73 6.96 6.37 2.95
C ASP A 73 6.54 5.39 1.86
N ILE A 74 6.88 5.67 0.59
CA ILE A 74 6.54 4.82 -0.55
C ILE A 74 7.57 3.68 -0.73
N CYS A 75 8.85 3.94 -0.42
CA CYS A 75 9.94 2.96 -0.56
C CYS A 75 9.65 1.56 0.03
N PRO A 76 9.04 1.41 1.22
CA PRO A 76 8.69 0.10 1.79
C PRO A 76 7.67 -0.70 0.96
N PHE A 77 6.87 -0.03 0.12
CA PHE A 77 5.91 -0.68 -0.76
C PHE A 77 6.55 -1.13 -2.09
N ILE A 78 7.78 -0.70 -2.38
CA ILE A 78 8.49 -1.11 -3.58
C ILE A 78 8.95 -2.55 -3.44
N GLY A 79 8.16 -3.44 -4.02
CA GLY A 79 8.48 -4.86 -4.12
C GLY A 79 8.21 -5.38 -5.51
N ARG A 80 8.99 -6.38 -5.89
CA ARG A 80 8.85 -7.11 -7.17
C ARG A 80 7.67 -8.09 -7.12
N GLY A 81 7.25 -8.54 -8.30
CA GLY A 81 6.25 -9.60 -8.44
C GLY A 81 4.80 -9.12 -8.34
N LYS A 82 3.87 -10.06 -8.49
CA LYS A 82 2.42 -9.79 -8.63
C LYS A 82 1.76 -9.14 -7.41
N TYR A 83 2.31 -9.34 -6.22
CA TYR A 83 1.84 -8.71 -4.98
C TYR A 83 2.49 -7.35 -4.69
N GLY A 84 3.34 -6.88 -5.61
CA GLY A 84 4.08 -5.63 -5.50
C GLY A 84 3.57 -4.59 -6.48
N LEU A 85 4.48 -3.83 -7.06
CA LEU A 85 4.12 -2.74 -7.98
C LEU A 85 3.47 -3.24 -9.29
N ILE A 86 3.70 -4.49 -9.69
CA ILE A 86 3.07 -5.06 -10.90
C ILE A 86 1.55 -5.05 -10.77
N GLY A 87 1.01 -5.50 -9.63
CA GLY A 87 -0.44 -5.50 -9.40
C GLY A 87 -1.02 -4.09 -9.44
N LEU A 88 -0.31 -3.12 -8.85
CA LEU A 88 -0.69 -1.72 -8.90
C LEU A 88 -0.69 -1.17 -10.33
N VAL A 89 0.31 -1.48 -11.15
CA VAL A 89 0.38 -1.04 -12.55
C VAL A 89 -0.81 -1.57 -13.34
N LEU A 90 -1.10 -2.88 -13.25
CA LEU A 90 -2.23 -3.50 -13.93
C LEU A 90 -3.57 -2.86 -13.51
N PHE A 91 -3.71 -2.54 -12.23
CA PHE A 91 -4.88 -1.85 -11.71
C PHE A 91 -5.01 -0.41 -12.27
N LEU A 92 -3.91 0.35 -12.33
CA LEU A 92 -3.90 1.69 -12.92
C LEU A 92 -4.21 1.66 -14.42
N GLU A 93 -3.68 0.69 -15.16
CA GLU A 93 -4.00 0.50 -16.58
C GLU A 93 -5.50 0.26 -16.79
N HIS A 94 -6.13 -0.56 -15.94
CA HIS A 94 -7.58 -0.80 -15.97
C HIS A 94 -8.38 0.48 -15.70
N LEU A 95 -7.97 1.29 -14.72
CA LEU A 95 -8.66 2.56 -14.44
C LEU A 95 -8.68 3.50 -15.67
N VAL A 96 -7.57 3.62 -16.39
CA VAL A 96 -7.51 4.51 -17.55
C VAL A 96 -8.19 3.88 -18.78
N ARG A 97 -7.96 2.57 -19.03
CA ARG A 97 -8.46 1.90 -20.23
C ARG A 97 -9.95 1.59 -20.17
N ASP A 98 -10.38 0.95 -19.09
CA ASP A 98 -11.73 0.40 -18.91
C ASP A 98 -12.66 1.41 -18.25
N ARG A 99 -12.17 2.14 -17.24
CA ARG A 99 -12.96 3.12 -16.47
C ARG A 99 -12.80 4.58 -16.92
N LYS A 100 -12.08 4.81 -18.02
CA LYS A 100 -11.88 6.14 -18.65
C LYS A 100 -11.40 7.24 -17.70
N VAL A 101 -10.64 6.86 -16.67
CA VAL A 101 -10.02 7.82 -15.74
C VAL A 101 -8.98 8.65 -16.49
N ASP A 102 -8.91 9.94 -16.19
CA ASP A 102 -7.94 10.85 -16.79
C ASP A 102 -6.51 10.55 -16.33
N GLU A 103 -5.58 10.39 -17.28
CA GLU A 103 -4.17 10.08 -17.01
C GLU A 103 -3.46 11.21 -16.24
N GLY A 104 -3.88 12.46 -16.44
CA GLY A 104 -3.33 13.62 -15.74
C GLY A 104 -3.50 13.53 -14.23
N LEU A 105 -4.58 12.90 -13.77
CA LEU A 105 -4.84 12.65 -12.34
C LEU A 105 -3.87 11.62 -11.74
N LEU A 106 -3.41 10.67 -12.55
CA LEU A 106 -2.44 9.66 -12.15
C LEU A 106 -1.00 10.15 -12.21
N ASN A 107 -0.69 11.09 -13.12
CA ASN A 107 0.68 11.54 -13.38
C ASN A 107 1.43 11.96 -12.11
N GLY A 108 0.79 12.75 -11.24
CA GLY A 108 1.41 13.19 -9.99
C GLY A 108 1.65 12.08 -8.94
N LYS A 109 0.88 10.98 -9.00
CA LYS A 109 1.05 9.82 -8.09
C LYS A 109 2.04 8.82 -8.66
N VAL A 110 1.94 8.55 -9.96
CA VAL A 110 2.85 7.66 -10.68
C VAL A 110 4.26 8.24 -10.69
N GLY A 111 4.41 9.55 -10.88
CA GLY A 111 5.71 10.24 -10.79
C GLY A 111 6.40 9.98 -9.45
N ARG A 112 5.68 10.11 -8.34
CA ARG A 112 6.20 9.81 -7.00
C ARG A 112 6.62 8.35 -6.83
N ILE A 113 5.87 7.41 -7.41
CA ILE A 113 6.26 5.99 -7.39
C ILE A 113 7.56 5.79 -8.19
N ILE A 114 7.69 6.41 -9.37
CA ILE A 114 8.91 6.32 -10.19
C ILE A 114 10.11 6.90 -9.45
N GLU A 115 9.96 8.04 -8.78
CA GLU A 115 11.00 8.66 -7.94
C GLU A 115 11.40 7.77 -6.76
N ALA A 116 10.42 7.09 -6.15
CA ALA A 116 10.68 6.14 -5.07
C ALA A 116 11.43 4.90 -5.59
N ILE A 117 11.10 4.38 -6.78
CA ILE A 117 11.83 3.28 -7.43
C ILE A 117 13.29 3.71 -7.66
N ASP A 118 13.50 4.90 -8.21
CA ASP A 118 14.84 5.42 -8.46
C ASP A 118 15.66 5.57 -7.17
N SER A 119 15.02 6.02 -6.09
CA SER A 119 15.63 6.15 -4.76
C SER A 119 16.07 4.79 -4.20
N VAL A 120 15.23 3.76 -4.30
CA VAL A 120 15.57 2.40 -3.85
C VAL A 120 16.68 1.78 -4.70
N CYS A 121 16.65 1.99 -6.02
CA CYS A 121 17.71 1.51 -6.91
C CYS A 121 19.06 2.20 -6.63
N LYS A 122 19.08 3.51 -6.34
CA LYS A 122 20.30 4.25 -6.00
C LYS A 122 20.93 3.83 -4.67
N GLN A 123 20.11 3.54 -3.66
CA GLN A 123 20.62 3.12 -2.34
C GLN A 123 21.35 1.76 -2.37
N GLN A 124 21.11 0.94 -3.39
CA GLN A 124 21.74 -0.37 -3.51
C GLN A 124 23.14 -0.34 -4.13
N ASP A 125 23.53 0.75 -4.79
CA ASP A 125 24.86 0.92 -5.38
C ASP A 125 25.95 1.24 -4.33
N VAL A 126 25.55 1.72 -3.14
CA VAL A 126 26.47 2.14 -2.06
C VAL A 126 26.64 1.06 -0.97
N GLY A 127 26.10 -0.15 -1.21
CA GLY A 127 25.95 -1.21 -0.20
C GLY A 127 27.08 -2.24 -0.09
N ASP A 128 28.23 -2.04 -0.77
CA ASP A 128 29.45 -2.84 -0.53
C ASP A 128 30.38 -2.07 0.43
N VAL A 129 29.89 -1.76 1.63
CA VAL A 129 30.75 -1.43 2.77
C VAL A 129 30.78 -2.66 3.65
N SER A 130 31.83 -3.44 3.42
CA SER A 130 32.55 -4.29 4.39
C SER A 130 31.81 -4.58 5.70
N LYS A 131 31.33 -5.82 5.83
CA LYS A 131 31.02 -6.42 7.13
C LYS A 131 32.32 -6.59 7.92
N ASP A 132 32.79 -5.53 8.56
CA ASP A 132 33.65 -5.65 9.73
C ASP A 132 32.74 -5.73 10.97
N PRO A 133 32.75 -6.83 11.74
CA PRO A 133 31.95 -6.90 12.96
C PRO A 133 32.58 -6.00 14.04
N PRO A 134 31.86 -5.04 14.62
CA PRO A 134 32.39 -4.31 15.77
C PRO A 134 32.59 -5.26 16.96
N PRO A 135 33.65 -5.02 17.77
CA PRO A 135 34.11 -5.95 18.80
C PRO A 135 33.13 -6.01 19.99
N VAL A 136 32.98 -7.22 20.50
CA VAL A 136 32.36 -7.58 21.79
C VAL A 136 32.75 -6.57 22.87
N GLN A 137 31.83 -5.70 23.26
CA GLN A 137 31.94 -4.96 24.52
C GLN A 137 31.30 -5.80 25.63
N LYS A 138 32.16 -6.22 26.57
CA LYS A 138 31.79 -6.87 27.82
C LYS A 138 30.89 -5.94 28.66
N PRO A 139 29.87 -6.45 29.35
CA PRO A 139 29.13 -5.67 30.32
C PRO A 139 30.02 -5.37 31.54
N PRO A 140 30.04 -4.14 32.07
CA PRO A 140 30.59 -3.89 33.39
C PRO A 140 29.58 -4.29 34.46
N ASP A 141 30.03 -5.16 35.36
CA ASP A 141 29.43 -5.46 36.64
C ASP A 141 29.19 -4.19 37.49
N ASN A 142 28.09 -4.21 38.26
CA ASN A 142 27.85 -3.44 39.49
C ASN A 142 27.66 -1.90 39.31
N VAL A 143 26.65 -1.23 39.89
CA VAL A 143 26.26 -1.18 41.31
C VAL A 143 24.82 -0.64 41.44
N LEU A 144 24.01 -1.38 42.21
CA LEU A 144 23.02 -0.95 43.20
C LEU A 144 22.56 0.52 43.21
N SER A 145 21.26 0.76 42.96
CA SER A 145 20.39 1.57 43.84
C SER A 145 18.92 1.49 43.40
N GLU A 146 18.13 0.82 44.24
CA GLU A 146 16.69 0.99 44.42
C GLU A 146 16.35 2.47 44.72
N PRO A 147 15.15 2.97 44.38
CA PRO A 147 14.05 2.78 45.32
C PRO A 147 12.69 2.45 44.69
N ALA A 148 11.97 1.62 45.43
CA ALA A 148 10.59 1.23 45.22
C ALA A 148 9.63 2.42 45.11
N LEU A 149 8.91 2.49 43.99
CA LEU A 149 7.60 3.15 43.93
C LEU A 149 6.54 2.10 43.55
N LYS A 150 5.83 1.64 44.59
CA LYS A 150 4.58 0.90 44.52
C LYS A 150 3.58 1.69 43.67
N ILE A 151 3.24 1.18 42.48
CA ILE A 151 2.00 1.57 41.80
C ILE A 151 1.03 0.40 41.95
N GLN A 152 0.00 0.66 42.75
CA GLN A 152 -1.12 -0.23 43.01
C GLN A 152 -1.89 -0.49 41.72
N ILE A 153 -2.15 -1.77 41.45
CA ILE A 153 -3.09 -2.23 40.43
C ILE A 153 -4.49 -2.21 41.07
N PRO A 154 -5.46 -1.41 40.57
CA PRO A 154 -6.85 -1.60 40.94
C PRO A 154 -7.43 -2.81 40.20
N VAL A 155 -7.71 -3.86 40.96
CA VAL A 155 -8.63 -4.94 40.60
C VAL A 155 -10.04 -4.35 40.44
N GLY A 156 -10.55 -4.33 39.21
CA GLY A 156 -11.80 -3.66 38.85
C GLY A 156 -12.71 -4.54 38.00
N LYS A 157 -13.42 -5.44 38.68
CA LYS A 157 -14.78 -5.96 38.43
C LYS A 157 -15.30 -6.14 37.00
N ALA A 158 -15.76 -7.37 36.77
CA ALA A 158 -16.75 -7.77 35.79
C ALA A 158 -17.98 -6.83 35.75
N SER A 159 -18.44 -6.50 34.54
CA SER A 159 -19.77 -5.94 34.32
C SER A 159 -20.48 -6.69 33.20
N LYS A 160 -21.55 -7.40 33.58
CA LYS A 160 -22.61 -7.93 32.74
C LYS A 160 -23.51 -6.78 32.29
N GLY A 161 -23.94 -6.77 31.03
CA GLY A 161 -25.07 -5.98 30.54
C GLY A 161 -24.80 -5.47 29.12
N GLY A 162 -25.67 -5.61 28.13
CA GLY A 162 -26.99 -6.18 28.08
C GLY A 162 -27.31 -6.55 26.63
N ARG A 163 -28.15 -7.57 26.45
CA ARG A 163 -28.70 -7.95 25.15
C ARG A 163 -29.61 -6.82 24.68
N GLY A 164 -29.15 -6.05 23.69
CA GLY A 164 -30.00 -5.17 22.91
C GLY A 164 -31.01 -6.02 22.16
N SER A 165 -32.26 -5.93 22.59
CA SER A 165 -33.43 -6.49 21.92
C SER A 165 -33.60 -5.79 20.57
N TRP A 166 -33.35 -6.50 19.48
CA TRP A 166 -33.70 -6.07 18.12
C TRP A 166 -35.21 -6.26 17.94
N LYS A 167 -35.93 -5.17 17.67
CA LYS A 167 -37.30 -5.20 17.14
C LYS A 167 -37.25 -4.86 15.65
N PRO A 168 -37.80 -5.70 14.75
CA PRO A 168 -37.96 -5.31 13.35
C PRO A 168 -39.09 -4.28 13.21
N PRO A 169 -38.95 -3.26 12.34
CA PRO A 169 -40.06 -2.38 11.99
C PRO A 169 -41.09 -3.09 11.10
N ASP A 170 -42.36 -2.79 11.37
CA ASP A 170 -43.55 -3.31 10.72
C ASP A 170 -43.54 -3.12 9.19
N ILE A 171 -43.89 -4.20 8.49
CA ILE A 171 -44.11 -4.28 7.05
C ILE A 171 -45.42 -3.56 6.73
N ILE A 172 -45.35 -2.37 6.13
CA ILE A 172 -46.50 -1.73 5.53
C ILE A 172 -46.76 -2.40 4.18
N SER A 173 -47.83 -3.20 4.10
CA SER A 173 -48.39 -3.71 2.85
C SER A 173 -49.16 -2.60 2.13
N PRO A 174 -48.92 -2.32 0.84
CA PRO A 174 -49.86 -1.57 0.03
C PRO A 174 -50.97 -2.50 -0.50
N LYS A 175 -52.12 -1.88 -0.67
CA LYS A 175 -53.45 -2.44 -0.92
C LYS A 175 -53.78 -2.47 -2.40
#